data_AF-A0A7C5CLQ8-F1
#
_entry.id   AF-A0A7C5CLQ8-F1
#
_cell.length_a   1.000
_cell.length_b   1.000
_cell.length_c   1.000
_cell.angle_alpha   90.00
_cell.angle_beta   90.00
_cell.angle_gamma   90.00
#
_symmetry.space_group_name_H-M   'P 1'
#
loop_
_entity.id
_entity.type
_entity.pdbx_description
1 polymer ?
#
loop_
_entity_poly.entity_id
_entity_poly.type
_entity_poly.pdbx_seq_one_letter_code
_entity_poly.pdbx_strand_id
1 'polypeptide(L)'
;VRVGHVTAIDYDMQNYEAIVTLVVDRRYDRLPEDTSASIYTAGLLGEQFIGLEPGGSESFLGDGGEIVQTQSALVLENLIGHFLYSKAAEGS
;
A
#
# COMPACT_ATOMS: atom_id res chain seq x y z
N VAL A 1 6.79 3.42 12.19
CA VAL A 1 7.90 4.41 12.13
C VAL A 1 7.99 4.92 10.69
N ARG A 2 8.33 6.20 10.47
CA ARG A 2 8.55 6.70 9.10
C ARG A 2 9.92 6.24 8.62
N VAL A 3 9.94 5.48 7.53
CA VAL A 3 11.16 4.92 6.93
C VAL A 3 11.58 5.59 5.63
N GLY A 4 10.71 6.42 5.06
CA GLY A 4 10.90 7.02 3.75
C GLY A 4 9.74 7.94 3.35
N HIS A 5 9.65 8.23 2.06
CA HIS A 5 8.59 9.05 1.46
C HIS A 5 8.38 8.71 -0.02
N VAL A 6 7.20 9.08 -0.54
CA VAL A 6 6.87 9.03 -1.96
C VAL A 6 7.56 10.20 -2.67
N THR A 7 8.14 9.94 -3.84
CA THR A 7 8.81 10.95 -4.66
C THR A 7 8.12 11.17 -6.00
N ALA A 8 7.45 10.16 -6.54
CA ALA A 8 6.68 10.26 -7.77
C ALA A 8 5.48 9.31 -7.74
N ILE A 9 4.44 9.68 -8.50
CA ILE A 9 3.29 8.84 -8.83
C ILE A 9 3.04 9.05 -10.32
N ASP A 10 3.24 8.00 -11.09
CA ASP A 10 3.12 7.99 -12.54
C ASP A 10 2.07 6.97 -12.99
N TYR A 11 1.75 6.98 -14.27
CA TYR A 11 0.81 6.04 -14.88
C TYR A 11 1.49 5.29 -16.02
N ASP A 12 1.59 3.97 -15.88
CA ASP A 12 2.10 3.09 -16.92
C ASP A 12 1.01 2.85 -17.97
N MET A 13 1.19 3.45 -19.16
CA MET A 13 0.25 3.33 -20.28
C MET A 13 0.25 1.95 -20.94
N GLN A 14 1.23 1.08 -20.66
CA GLN A 14 1.29 -0.27 -21.20
C GLN A 14 0.50 -1.24 -20.33
N ASN A 15 0.73 -1.19 -19.02
CA ASN A 15 0.08 -2.08 -18.04
C ASN A 15 -1.22 -1.47 -17.46
N TYR A 16 -1.47 -0.19 -17.70
CA TYR A 16 -2.62 0.56 -17.19
C TYR A 16 -2.65 0.67 -15.66
N GLU A 17 -1.47 0.69 -15.03
CA GLU A 17 -1.29 0.71 -13.59
C GLU A 17 -0.66 2.02 -13.11
N ALA A 18 -0.99 2.42 -11.87
CA ALA A 18 -0.30 3.52 -11.21
C ALA A 18 1.01 3.01 -10.61
N ILE A 19 2.11 3.70 -10.91
CA ILE A 19 3.45 3.38 -10.40
C ILE A 19 3.84 4.41 -9.36
N VAL A 20 4.23 3.96 -8.18
CA VAL A 20 4.66 4.83 -7.07
C VAL A 20 6.14 4.65 -6.81
N THR A 21 6.91 5.72 -6.91
CA THR A 21 8.35 5.71 -6.60
C THR A 21 8.59 6.12 -5.15
N LEU A 22 9.22 5.23 -4.39
CA LEU A 22 9.57 5.44 -2.98
C LEU A 22 11.06 5.71 -2.83
N VAL A 23 11.39 6.61 -1.91
CA VAL A 23 12.74 6.72 -1.36
C VAL A 23 12.71 6.28 0.10
N VAL A 24 13.49 5.25 0.41
CA VAL A 24 13.67 4.70 1.76
C VAL A 24 15.00 5.18 2.32
N ASP A 25 15.02 5.60 3.59
CA ASP A 25 16.24 6.04 4.26
C ASP A 25 17.25 4.88 4.30
N ARG A 26 18.53 5.16 4.00
CA ARG A 26 19.63 4.16 3.98
C ARG A 26 19.82 3.37 5.28
N ARG A 27 19.31 3.86 6.40
CA ARG A 27 19.34 3.13 7.68
C ARG A 27 18.38 1.92 7.72
N TYR A 28 17.49 1.81 6.74
CA TYR A 28 16.52 0.72 6.56
C TYR A 28 16.81 -0.04 5.26
N ASP A 29 18.08 -0.38 5.01
CA ASP A 29 18.59 -1.07 3.81
C ASP A 29 18.38 -2.59 3.79
N ARG A 30 17.61 -3.12 4.74
CA ARG A 30 17.33 -4.56 4.91
C ARG A 30 15.84 -4.86 4.80
N LEU A 31 15.18 -4.29 3.80
CA LEU A 31 13.82 -4.68 3.44
C LEU A 31 13.88 -5.97 2.62
N PRO A 32 13.30 -7.09 3.09
CA PRO A 32 13.27 -8.34 2.34
C PRO A 32 12.64 -8.16 0.95
N GLU A 33 13.07 -8.92 -0.05
CA GLU A 33 12.51 -8.86 -1.42
C GLU A 33 11.02 -9.21 -1.48
N ASP A 34 10.52 -9.98 -0.51
CA ASP A 34 9.11 -10.34 -0.37
C ASP A 34 8.32 -9.37 0.53
N THR A 35 8.87 -8.17 0.81
CA THR A 35 8.14 -7.09 1.47
C THR A 35 6.86 -6.76 0.69
N SER A 36 5.74 -6.56 1.40
CA SER A 36 4.49 -6.08 0.81
C SER A 36 4.24 -4.61 1.14
N ALA A 37 3.49 -3.93 0.27
CA ALA A 37 3.11 -2.53 0.43
C ALA A 37 1.58 -2.35 0.40
N SER A 38 1.05 -1.63 1.38
CA SER A 38 -0.40 -1.40 1.51
C SER A 38 -0.69 0.07 1.75
N ILE A 39 -1.71 0.63 1.10
CA ILE A 39 -2.12 2.01 1.33
C ILE A 39 -3.11 2.05 2.51
N TYR A 40 -2.77 2.81 3.54
CA TYR A 40 -3.59 3.03 4.73
C TYR A 40 -4.01 4.49 4.84
N THR A 41 -5.10 4.72 5.56
CA THR A 41 -5.56 6.06 5.97
C THR A 41 -5.31 6.23 7.46
N ALA A 42 -4.75 7.37 7.86
CA ALA A 42 -4.59 7.70 9.27
C ALA A 42 -5.96 7.96 9.91
N GLY A 43 -6.50 6.98 10.63
CA GLY A 43 -7.87 7.03 11.14
C GLY A 43 -8.89 6.98 9.99
N LEU A 44 -10.06 7.61 10.19
CA LEU A 44 -11.15 7.55 9.20
C LEU A 44 -10.94 8.50 8.01
N LEU A 45 -10.32 9.67 8.23
CA LEU A 45 -10.27 10.78 7.27
C LEU A 45 -8.92 11.50 7.24
N GLY A 46 -7.87 10.92 7.82
CA GLY A 46 -6.55 11.52 7.84
C GLY A 46 -5.81 11.37 6.51
N GLU A 47 -4.52 11.71 6.55
CA GLU A 47 -3.63 11.50 5.41
C GLU A 47 -3.46 10.03 5.07
N GLN A 48 -3.25 9.74 3.79
CA GLN A 48 -2.90 8.40 3.33
C GLN A 48 -1.38 8.18 3.44
N PHE A 49 -1.00 6.96 3.77
CA PHE A 49 0.40 6.55 3.83
C PHE A 49 0.55 5.12 3.35
N ILE A 50 1.76 4.76 2.92
CA ILE A 50 2.10 3.39 2.54
C ILE A 50 2.71 2.70 3.76
N GLY A 51 2.10 1.61 4.19
CA GLY A 51 2.69 0.67 5.14
C GLY A 51 3.49 -0.37 4.38
N LEU A 52 4.70 -0.65 4.86
CA LEU A 52 5.55 -1.73 4.37
C LEU A 52 5.58 -2.83 5.42
N GLU A 53 5.27 -4.06 5.00
CA GLU A 53 5.32 -5.24 5.86
C GLU A 53 6.43 -6.17 5.34
N PRO A 54 7.55 -6.28 6.06
CA PRO A 54 8.65 -7.17 5.70
C PRO A 54 8.19 -8.63 5.66
N GLY A 55 8.61 -9.34 4.62
CA GLY A 55 8.45 -10.79 4.56
C GLY A 55 9.61 -11.53 5.23
N GLY A 56 9.83 -12.76 4.80
CA GLY A 56 10.82 -13.69 5.37
C GLY A 56 12.01 -13.97 4.46
N SER A 57 12.15 -13.29 3.32
CA SER A 57 13.25 -13.55 2.39
C SER A 57 14.62 -13.28 3.02
N GLU A 58 15.61 -14.10 2.65
CA GLU A 58 17.02 -13.89 2.99
C GLU A 58 17.68 -12.83 2.09
N SER A 59 17.07 -12.50 0.96
CA SER A 59 17.47 -11.44 0.04
C SER A 59 16.75 -10.13 0.35
N PHE A 60 17.41 -9.00 0.08
CA PHE A 60 16.90 -7.65 0.35
C PHE A 60 16.74 -6.83 -0.93
N LEU A 61 15.73 -5.96 -0.95
CA LEU A 61 15.50 -4.99 -2.01
C LEU A 61 16.69 -4.03 -2.14
N GLY A 62 17.18 -3.88 -3.37
CA GLY A 62 18.17 -2.88 -3.75
C GLY A 62 17.55 -1.61 -4.33
N ASP A 63 18.40 -0.65 -4.70
CA ASP A 63 17.98 0.52 -5.47
C ASP A 63 17.40 0.09 -6.83
N GLY A 64 16.28 0.68 -7.21
CA GLY A 64 15.49 0.25 -8.37
C GLY A 64 14.74 -1.08 -8.19
N GLY A 65 14.76 -1.68 -6.99
CA GLY A 65 13.95 -2.84 -6.67
C GLY A 65 12.46 -2.53 -6.69
N GLU A 66 11.65 -3.56 -6.95
CA GLU A 66 10.20 -3.45 -7.09
C GLU A 66 9.49 -4.24 -5.99
N ILE A 67 8.48 -3.64 -5.38
CA ILE A 67 7.57 -4.33 -4.45
C ILE A 67 6.37 -4.83 -5.25
N VAL A 68 6.35 -6.15 -5.50
CA VAL A 68 5.31 -6.78 -6.33
C VAL A 68 4.02 -7.03 -5.54
N GLN A 69 4.13 -7.29 -4.24
CA GLN A 69 2.96 -7.53 -3.38
C GLN A 69 2.38 -6.21 -2.91
N THR A 70 1.35 -5.70 -3.62
CA THR A 70 0.70 -4.44 -3.28
C THR A 70 -0.78 -4.60 -2.95
N GLN A 71 -1.28 -3.76 -2.05
CA GLN A 71 -2.69 -3.70 -1.69
C GLN A 71 -3.21 -2.27 -1.73
N SER A 72 -4.31 -2.08 -2.46
CA SER A 72 -4.99 -0.79 -2.58
C SER A 72 -5.65 -0.36 -1.26
N ALA A 73 -5.81 0.94 -1.08
CA ALA A 73 -6.62 1.45 0.01
C ALA A 73 -8.08 0.98 -0.11
N LEU A 74 -8.71 0.73 1.03
CA LEU A 74 -10.15 0.56 1.06
C LEU A 74 -10.84 1.89 0.74
N VAL A 75 -11.79 1.84 -0.18
CA VAL A 75 -12.65 2.98 -0.51
C VAL A 75 -13.79 3.02 0.53
N LEU A 76 -13.87 4.09 1.31
CA LEU A 76 -14.81 4.21 2.44
C LEU A 76 -16.26 4.04 1.98
N GLU A 77 -16.60 4.58 0.81
CA GLU A 77 -17.91 4.48 0.19
C GLU A 77 -18.31 3.02 -0.06
N ASN A 78 -17.36 2.18 -0.47
CA ASN A 78 -17.60 0.75 -0.68
C ASN A 78 -17.88 0.04 0.65
N LEU A 79 -17.18 0.43 1.72
CA LEU A 79 -17.40 -0.13 3.06
C LEU A 79 -18.78 0.25 3.62
N ILE A 80 -19.18 1.52 3.48
CA ILE A 80 -20.50 2.00 3.91
C ILE A 80 -21.60 1.28 3.11
N GLY A 81 -21.44 1.18 1.78
CA GLY A 81 -22.38 0.46 0.93
C GLY A 81 -22.55 -1.01 1.35
N HIS A 82 -21.44 -1.71 1.59
CA HIS A 82 -21.46 -3.09 2.06
C HIS A 82 -22.15 -3.24 3.42
N PHE A 83 -21.87 -2.34 4.36
CA PHE A 83 -22.50 -2.34 5.68
C PHE A 83 -24.02 -2.09 5.62
N LEU A 84 -24.46 -1.12 4.82
CA LEU A 84 -25.91 -0.85 4.66
C LEU A 84 -26.62 -2.05 4.01
N TYR A 85 -26.00 -2.67 3.01
CA TYR A 85 -26.53 -3.86 2.37
C TYR A 85 -26.63 -5.05 3.36
N SER A 86 -25.59 -5.30 4.16
CA SER A 86 -25.61 -6.38 5.14
C SER A 86 -26.70 -6.17 6.19
N LYS A 87 -26.93 -4.92 6.62
CA LYS A 87 -28.03 -4.58 7.55
C LYS A 87 -29.42 -4.73 6.94
N ALA A 88 -29.58 -4.43 5.65
CA ALA A 88 -30.84 -4.67 4.94
C ALA A 88 -31.15 -6.17 4.82
N ALA A 89 -30.14 -7.00 4.54
CA ALA A 89 -30.28 -8.45 4.42
C ALA A 89 -30.57 -9.16 5.76
N GLU A 90 -30.05 -8.65 6.88
CA GLU A 90 -30.36 -9.16 8.24
C GLU A 90 -31.82 -8.93 8.66
N GLY A 91 -32.51 -7.96 8.04
CA GLY A 91 -33.89 -7.59 8.35
C GLY A 91 -34.96 -8.25 7.48
N SER A 92 -34.56 -9.12 6.54
CA SER A 92 -35.42 -9.84 5.61
C SER A 92 -35.54 -11.32 5.92
#